data_AF-A0A6L5XAX1-F1
#
_entry.id   AF-A0A6L5XAX1-F1
#
_cell.length_a   1.000
_cell.length_b   1.000
_cell.length_c   1.000
_cell.angle_alpha   90.00
_cell.angle_beta   90.00
_cell.angle_gamma   90.00
#
_symmetry.space_group_name_H-M   'P 1'
#
loop_
_entity.id
_entity.type
_entity.pdbx_description
1 polymer ?
#
loop_
_entity_poly.entity_id
_entity_poly.type
_entity_poly.pdbx_seq_one_letter_code
_entity_poly.pdbx_strand_id
1 'polypeptide(L)'
;MKKIGLIALACAFILCACGNDEPDDPAQVPRTQDGNGKVFLEKGKLVDATINYSQAQLIDALNHYEWVQEYAFYYDNKTASGKTKIPGLPIKMHTNATIEYDSEIPIVKTRQMTIDGKVITATMRFDPISSTYYPPEKYTVIALDMSQNTGRIVMDRKLPYEVKGYDAASLHARMVWKAVIP
;
A
#
# COMPACT_ATOMS: atom_id res chain seq x y z
N MET A 1 17.62 65.94 14.70
CA MET A 1 17.45 65.87 13.23
C MET A 1 17.70 64.41 12.81
N LYS A 2 16.67 63.63 12.42
CA LYS A 2 16.33 63.20 11.02
C LYS A 2 17.56 62.62 10.27
N LYS A 3 17.65 61.42 9.66
CA LYS A 3 16.77 60.27 9.27
C LYS A 3 17.72 59.06 8.98
N ILE A 4 17.42 57.83 9.41
CA ILE A 4 16.96 56.63 8.65
C ILE A 4 17.76 56.25 7.39
N GLY A 5 18.24 55.00 7.38
CA GLY A 5 18.76 54.20 6.26
C GLY A 5 19.97 53.39 6.76
N LEU A 6 20.07 52.06 6.67
CA LEU A 6 19.63 51.18 5.61
C LEU A 6 19.76 49.71 6.09
N ILE A 7 18.67 48.95 5.91
CA ILE A 7 18.58 47.52 5.54
C ILE A 7 19.18 46.47 6.50
N ALA A 8 18.25 45.75 7.14
CA ALA A 8 18.45 44.42 7.69
C ALA A 8 18.94 43.45 6.60
N LEU A 9 20.16 42.93 6.76
CA LEU A 9 20.70 41.90 5.88
C LEU A 9 20.15 40.55 6.34
N ALA A 10 19.35 39.97 5.47
CA ALA A 10 18.56 38.77 5.68
C ALA A 10 19.42 37.55 6.03
N CYS A 11 19.06 36.92 7.15
CA CYS A 11 19.26 35.50 7.39
C CYS A 11 18.58 34.68 6.29
N ALA A 12 19.34 33.84 5.58
CA ALA A 12 18.94 32.49 5.13
C ALA A 12 19.91 31.99 4.04
N PHE A 13 21.05 31.44 4.45
CA PHE A 13 21.80 30.49 3.62
C PHE A 13 21.99 29.20 4.43
N ILE A 14 20.89 28.48 4.61
CA ILE A 14 20.93 27.04 4.84
C ILE A 14 19.78 26.49 4.00
N LEU A 15 20.11 25.77 2.94
CA LEU A 15 19.44 24.53 2.61
C LEU A 15 20.43 23.72 1.77
N CYS A 16 20.94 22.71 2.44
CA CYS A 16 21.78 21.66 1.90
C CYS A 16 21.21 21.18 0.58
N ALA A 17 22.09 21.02 -0.41
CA ALA A 17 21.90 20.02 -1.44
C ALA A 17 21.88 18.65 -0.76
N CYS A 18 20.71 18.23 -0.30
CA CYS A 18 20.38 16.83 -0.14
C CYS A 18 19.56 16.49 -1.38
N GLY A 19 20.01 15.48 -2.13
CA GLY A 19 19.26 14.91 -3.23
C GLY A 19 17.84 14.66 -2.79
N ASN A 20 16.92 14.96 -3.68
CA ASN A 20 15.49 14.71 -3.52
C ASN A 20 15.26 13.19 -3.63
N ASP A 21 15.83 12.42 -2.69
CA ASP A 21 15.31 11.11 -2.32
C ASP A 21 14.02 11.42 -1.58
N GLU A 22 12.92 11.53 -2.34
CA GLU A 22 11.59 11.58 -1.76
C GLU A 22 11.50 10.47 -0.73
N PRO A 23 11.18 10.77 0.53
CA PRO A 23 11.01 9.71 1.49
C PRO A 23 9.87 8.82 0.98
N ASP A 24 10.13 7.52 0.94
CA ASP A 24 9.16 6.42 0.84
C ASP A 24 8.24 6.42 2.08
N ASP A 25 7.71 7.59 2.41
CA ASP A 25 6.74 7.79 3.46
C ASP A 25 5.39 7.35 2.87
N PRO A 26 4.78 6.26 3.39
CA PRO A 26 3.42 5.88 3.01
C PRO A 26 2.36 6.93 3.47
N ALA A 27 2.79 8.13 3.84
CA ALA A 27 1.99 9.26 4.27
C ALA A 27 1.04 9.73 3.15
N GLN A 28 -0.18 9.22 3.26
CA GLN A 28 -1.42 9.81 2.78
C GLN A 28 -1.48 10.06 1.27
N VAL A 29 -1.55 8.96 0.53
CA VAL A 29 -2.21 8.97 -0.78
C VAL A 29 -3.58 9.63 -0.61
N PRO A 30 -3.89 10.73 -1.34
CA PRO A 30 -5.21 11.32 -1.33
C PRO A 30 -6.21 10.29 -1.87
N ARG A 31 -6.85 9.55 -0.98
CA ARG A 31 -7.94 8.63 -1.30
C ARG A 31 -9.21 9.45 -1.46
N THR A 32 -9.23 10.36 -2.43
CA THR A 32 -10.33 11.32 -2.68
C THR A 32 -11.68 10.62 -2.85
N GLN A 33 -11.64 9.35 -3.26
CA GLN A 33 -12.81 8.51 -3.44
C GLN A 33 -13.22 7.76 -2.16
N ASP A 34 -12.32 7.52 -1.19
CA ASP A 34 -12.68 6.93 0.11
C ASP A 34 -13.25 8.00 1.06
N GLY A 35 -14.18 7.64 1.94
CA GLY A 35 -14.74 8.59 2.91
C GLY A 35 -15.97 8.08 3.63
N ASN A 36 -16.28 8.67 4.80
CA ASN A 36 -17.49 8.37 5.59
C ASN A 36 -17.69 6.87 5.89
N GLY A 37 -16.63 6.14 6.24
CA GLY A 37 -16.71 4.69 6.51
C GLY A 37 -16.91 3.82 5.26
N LYS A 38 -16.71 4.40 4.07
CA LYS A 38 -16.78 3.69 2.79
C LYS A 38 -15.41 3.64 2.13
N VAL A 39 -15.22 2.58 1.35
CA VAL A 39 -14.05 2.36 0.51
C VAL A 39 -14.48 2.22 -0.94
N PHE A 40 -13.77 2.85 -1.87
CA PHE A 40 -14.02 2.70 -3.29
C PHE A 40 -13.40 1.39 -3.80
N LEU A 41 -14.11 0.73 -4.71
CA LEU A 41 -13.67 -0.44 -5.45
C LEU A 41 -13.54 -0.06 -6.92
N GLU A 42 -13.55 -1.02 -7.84
CA GLU A 42 -13.39 -0.73 -9.25
C GLU A 42 -14.40 0.31 -9.77
N LYS A 43 -13.99 1.10 -10.77
CA LYS A 43 -14.83 2.12 -11.44
C LYS A 43 -15.49 3.12 -10.47
N GLY A 44 -14.85 3.42 -9.34
CA GLY A 44 -15.34 4.40 -8.35
C GLY A 44 -16.54 3.91 -7.51
N LYS A 45 -16.84 2.61 -7.50
CA LYS A 45 -17.96 2.07 -6.72
C LYS A 45 -17.65 2.09 -5.23
N LEU A 46 -18.44 2.80 -4.43
CA LEU A 46 -18.29 2.82 -2.97
C LEU A 46 -19.01 1.66 -2.29
N VAL A 47 -18.38 1.08 -1.28
CA VAL A 47 -18.97 0.05 -0.40
C VAL A 47 -18.68 0.39 1.05
N ASP A 48 -19.60 -0.01 1.93
CA ASP A 48 -19.36 0.08 3.37
C ASP A 48 -18.20 -0.83 3.77
N ALA A 49 -17.34 -0.31 4.66
CA ALA A 49 -16.15 -1.00 5.07
C ALA A 49 -15.67 -0.52 6.45
N THR A 50 -15.16 -1.45 7.25
CA THR A 50 -14.53 -1.11 8.52
C THR A 50 -13.12 -0.57 8.26
N ILE A 51 -13.00 0.75 8.24
CA ILE A 51 -11.72 1.46 8.05
C ILE A 51 -11.02 1.81 9.37
N ASN A 52 -11.76 1.81 10.48
CA ASN A 52 -11.25 2.12 11.81
C ASN A 52 -11.03 0.82 12.60
N TYR A 53 -10.00 0.07 12.23
CA TYR A 53 -9.55 -1.12 12.94
C TYR A 53 -8.15 -0.90 13.54
N SER A 54 -7.83 -1.65 14.59
CA SER A 54 -6.53 -1.62 15.26
C SER A 54 -5.53 -2.57 14.61
N GLN A 55 -4.23 -2.35 14.85
CA GLN A 55 -3.18 -3.30 14.43
C GLN A 55 -3.42 -4.69 15.02
N ALA A 56 -3.90 -4.78 16.27
CA ALA A 56 -4.23 -6.06 16.89
C ALA A 56 -5.33 -6.82 16.13
N GLN A 57 -6.37 -6.11 15.66
CA GLN A 57 -7.42 -6.73 14.84
C GLN A 57 -6.88 -7.20 13.49
N LEU A 58 -5.94 -6.48 12.88
CA LEU A 58 -5.30 -6.91 11.63
C LEU A 58 -4.43 -8.15 11.86
N ILE A 59 -3.61 -8.17 12.92
CA ILE A 59 -2.78 -9.33 13.28
C ILE A 59 -3.67 -10.54 13.54
N ASP A 60 -4.76 -10.36 14.31
CA ASP A 60 -5.73 -11.42 14.60
C ASP A 60 -6.33 -12.00 13.32
N ALA A 61 -6.77 -11.14 12.40
CA ALA A 61 -7.33 -11.54 11.11
C ALA A 61 -6.32 -12.34 10.25
N LEU A 62 -5.06 -11.93 10.22
CA LEU A 62 -4.01 -12.58 9.44
C LEU A 62 -3.52 -13.89 10.07
N ASN A 63 -3.66 -14.07 11.39
CA ASN A 63 -3.30 -15.30 12.08
C ASN A 63 -4.38 -16.39 12.00
N HIS A 64 -5.65 -16.00 11.91
CA HIS A 64 -6.78 -16.94 11.94
C HIS A 64 -7.29 -17.38 10.58
N TYR A 65 -7.06 -16.57 9.54
CA TYR A 65 -7.56 -16.85 8.19
C TYR A 65 -6.41 -16.81 7.18
N GLU A 66 -6.48 -17.70 6.20
CA GLU A 66 -5.78 -17.46 4.96
C GLU A 66 -6.54 -16.40 4.15
N TRP A 67 -5.84 -15.70 3.27
CA TRP A 67 -6.45 -14.67 2.44
C TRP A 67 -6.06 -14.90 1.00
N VAL A 68 -7.06 -14.99 0.12
CA VAL A 68 -6.83 -15.14 -1.32
C VAL A 68 -7.21 -13.85 -2.01
N GLN A 69 -6.36 -13.37 -2.91
CA GLN A 69 -6.68 -12.20 -3.72
C GLN A 69 -7.89 -12.54 -4.61
N GLU A 70 -9.00 -11.83 -4.42
CA GLU A 70 -10.19 -12.02 -5.24
C GLU A 70 -10.05 -11.29 -6.58
N TYR A 71 -9.55 -10.05 -6.53
CA TYR A 71 -9.21 -9.25 -7.70
C TYR A 71 -8.36 -8.04 -7.31
N ALA A 72 -7.77 -7.41 -8.33
CA ALA A 72 -7.13 -6.09 -8.22
C ALA A 72 -7.55 -5.18 -9.37
N PHE A 73 -7.25 -3.90 -9.22
CA PHE A 73 -7.41 -2.89 -10.25
C PHE A 73 -6.46 -1.70 -10.02
N TYR A 74 -6.10 -1.02 -11.10
CA TYR A 74 -5.35 0.24 -11.05
C TYR A 74 -6.29 1.40 -10.72
N TYR A 75 -5.79 2.35 -9.94
CA TYR A 75 -6.40 3.66 -9.81
C TYR A 75 -5.35 4.75 -9.61
N ASP A 76 -5.71 5.97 -9.95
CA ASP A 76 -4.99 7.18 -9.60
C ASP A 76 -6.00 8.25 -9.12
N ASN A 77 -5.56 9.49 -8.94
CA ASN A 77 -6.45 10.57 -8.48
C ASN A 77 -7.59 10.94 -9.45
N LYS A 78 -7.53 10.49 -10.71
CA LYS A 78 -8.45 10.88 -11.79
C LYS A 78 -9.34 9.73 -12.26
N THR A 79 -8.85 8.49 -12.22
CA THR A 79 -9.52 7.35 -12.83
C THR A 79 -9.25 6.04 -12.08
N ALA A 80 -10.16 5.08 -12.26
CA ALA A 80 -10.01 3.72 -11.79
C ALA A 80 -10.39 2.74 -12.91
N SER A 81 -9.57 1.72 -13.10
CA SER A 81 -9.88 0.61 -14.01
C SER A 81 -11.01 -0.28 -13.49
N GLY A 82 -11.46 -1.18 -14.35
CA GLY A 82 -12.15 -2.39 -13.92
C GLY A 82 -11.18 -3.44 -13.34
N LYS A 83 -11.72 -4.58 -12.90
CA LYS A 83 -10.91 -5.74 -12.49
C LYS A 83 -9.89 -6.13 -13.58
N THR A 84 -8.64 -6.33 -13.18
CA THR A 84 -7.57 -6.73 -14.08
C THR A 84 -6.49 -7.55 -13.36
N LYS A 85 -5.71 -8.34 -14.13
CA LYS A 85 -4.52 -9.02 -13.60
C LYS A 85 -3.37 -8.02 -13.61
N ILE A 86 -2.82 -7.73 -12.44
CA ILE A 86 -1.66 -6.85 -12.28
C ILE A 86 -0.44 -7.73 -11.95
N PRO A 87 0.57 -7.80 -12.84
CA PRO A 87 1.76 -8.59 -12.59
C PRO A 87 2.52 -8.14 -11.33
N GLY A 88 3.12 -9.10 -10.64
CA GLY A 88 3.93 -8.82 -9.44
C GLY A 88 3.14 -8.53 -8.17
N LEU A 89 1.81 -8.65 -8.18
CA LEU A 89 1.00 -8.61 -6.97
C LEU A 89 0.91 -10.01 -6.31
N PRO A 90 0.80 -10.06 -4.98
CA PRO A 90 0.68 -11.29 -4.23
C PRO A 90 -0.70 -11.93 -4.44
N ILE A 91 -0.76 -13.26 -4.47
CA ILE A 91 -2.00 -14.02 -4.71
C ILE A 91 -2.62 -14.61 -3.45
N LYS A 92 -1.82 -14.85 -2.40
CA LYS A 92 -2.28 -15.46 -1.15
C LYS A 92 -1.49 -14.95 0.05
N MET A 93 -2.14 -14.73 1.19
CA MET A 93 -1.50 -14.55 2.50
C MET A 93 -1.82 -15.76 3.38
N HIS A 94 -0.79 -16.31 4.00
CA HIS A 94 -0.85 -17.52 4.83
C HIS A 94 -0.79 -17.14 6.31
N THR A 95 -1.37 -17.97 7.17
CA THR A 95 -1.44 -17.75 8.63
C THR A 95 -0.08 -17.82 9.33
N ASN A 96 0.95 -18.33 8.65
CA ASN A 96 2.33 -18.38 9.15
C ASN A 96 3.14 -17.09 8.88
N ALA A 97 2.46 -15.96 8.68
CA ALA A 97 3.04 -14.67 8.33
C ALA A 97 3.88 -14.70 7.04
N THR A 98 3.39 -15.40 6.01
CA THR A 98 3.98 -15.36 4.67
C THR A 98 2.99 -14.91 3.61
N ILE A 99 3.50 -14.27 2.57
CA ILE A 99 2.73 -13.83 1.41
C ILE A 99 3.30 -14.47 0.15
N GLU A 100 2.42 -15.02 -0.67
CA GLU A 100 2.73 -15.81 -1.86
C GLU A 100 2.44 -15.01 -3.13
N TYR A 101 3.30 -15.19 -4.14
CA TYR A 101 3.21 -14.58 -5.47
C TYR A 101 3.11 -15.66 -6.55
N ASP A 102 2.43 -15.32 -7.64
CA ASP A 102 2.40 -16.11 -8.87
C ASP A 102 3.75 -16.01 -9.59
N SER A 103 4.72 -16.82 -9.18
CA SER A 103 6.09 -16.83 -9.71
C SER A 103 6.63 -18.25 -9.83
N GLU A 104 7.29 -18.53 -10.96
CA GLU A 104 8.03 -19.78 -11.18
C GLU A 104 9.38 -19.80 -10.44
N ILE A 105 9.87 -18.65 -9.96
CA ILE A 105 11.13 -18.53 -9.25
C ILE A 105 10.89 -18.80 -7.75
N PRO A 106 11.37 -19.93 -7.17
CA PRO A 106 11.00 -20.34 -5.82
C PRO A 106 11.32 -19.32 -4.73
N ILE A 107 12.44 -18.60 -4.87
CA ILE A 107 12.86 -17.60 -3.88
C ILE A 107 11.93 -16.37 -3.86
N VAL A 108 11.32 -16.03 -4.99
CA VAL A 108 10.38 -14.90 -5.13
C VAL A 108 8.94 -15.32 -4.80
N LYS A 109 8.66 -16.62 -4.87
CA LYS A 109 7.31 -17.18 -4.65
C LYS A 109 6.74 -16.83 -3.29
N THR A 110 7.58 -16.80 -2.24
CA THR A 110 7.11 -16.50 -0.88
C THR A 110 7.97 -15.45 -0.21
N ARG A 111 7.33 -14.46 0.40
CA ARG A 111 7.96 -13.44 1.24
C ARG A 111 7.45 -13.52 2.67
N GLN A 112 8.30 -13.15 3.62
CA GLN A 112 7.93 -13.01 5.02
C GLN A 112 7.20 -11.69 5.23
N MET A 113 6.17 -11.72 6.06
CA MET A 113 5.29 -10.60 6.36
C MET A 113 5.63 -10.01 7.72
N THR A 114 5.74 -8.68 7.80
CA THR A 114 5.73 -7.92 9.05
C THR A 114 4.64 -6.86 9.01
N ILE A 115 4.14 -6.46 10.19
CA ILE A 115 3.01 -5.53 10.32
C ILE A 115 3.40 -4.39 11.24
N ASP A 116 3.20 -3.16 10.78
CA ASP A 116 3.34 -1.94 11.55
C ASP A 116 2.13 -1.02 11.31
N GLY A 117 1.31 -0.85 12.35
CA GLY A 117 0.01 -0.18 12.24
C GLY A 117 -0.91 -0.85 11.22
N LYS A 118 -1.13 -0.17 10.10
CA LYS A 118 -1.92 -0.64 8.95
C LYS A 118 -1.07 -1.10 7.77
N VAL A 119 0.25 -1.00 7.88
CA VAL A 119 1.18 -1.32 6.80
C VAL A 119 1.67 -2.75 6.97
N ILE A 120 1.53 -3.53 5.90
CA ILE A 120 2.14 -4.85 5.75
C ILE A 120 3.39 -4.68 4.91
N THR A 121 4.53 -5.17 5.39
CA THR A 121 5.79 -5.21 4.64
C THR A 121 6.14 -6.64 4.29
N ALA A 122 6.39 -6.91 3.01
CA ALA A 122 6.76 -8.22 2.48
C ALA A 122 8.24 -8.25 2.07
N THR A 123 9.04 -9.05 2.77
CA THR A 123 10.50 -9.17 2.58
C THR A 123 10.91 -10.57 2.17
N MET A 124 12.00 -10.70 1.41
CA MET A 124 12.56 -11.99 1.06
C MET A 124 13.02 -12.74 2.31
N ARG A 125 12.69 -14.04 2.43
CA ARG A 125 12.98 -14.84 3.62
C ARG A 125 14.46 -15.18 3.79
N PHE A 126 15.19 -15.27 2.68
CA PHE A 126 16.58 -15.67 2.64
C PHE A 126 17.33 -14.76 1.68
N ASP A 127 18.41 -14.14 2.17
CA ASP A 127 19.47 -13.43 1.44
C ASP A 127 19.45 -11.88 1.48
N PRO A 128 20.38 -11.23 2.23
CA PRO A 128 20.57 -9.78 2.20
C PRO A 128 21.08 -9.26 0.84
N ILE A 129 21.73 -10.08 0.00
CA ILE A 129 22.17 -9.69 -1.36
C ILE A 129 20.97 -9.56 -2.31
N SER A 130 19.90 -10.34 -2.07
CA SER A 130 18.67 -10.29 -2.86
C SER A 130 17.84 -9.03 -2.62
N SER A 131 18.06 -8.30 -1.52
CA SER A 131 17.30 -7.10 -1.17
C SER A 131 17.44 -5.96 -2.20
N THR A 132 18.58 -5.90 -2.90
CA THR A 132 18.81 -4.95 -4.00
C THR A 132 17.96 -5.30 -5.24
N TYR A 133 17.74 -6.59 -5.50
CA TYR A 133 17.00 -7.06 -6.68
C TYR A 133 15.49 -7.21 -6.41
N TYR A 134 15.13 -7.48 -5.15
CA TYR A 134 13.77 -7.68 -4.68
C TYR A 134 13.55 -6.85 -3.41
N PRO A 135 13.36 -5.52 -3.56
CA PRO A 135 13.18 -4.65 -2.41
C PRO A 135 11.92 -5.04 -1.62
N PRO A 136 11.87 -4.68 -0.33
CA PRO A 136 10.66 -4.82 0.48
C PRO A 136 9.47 -4.16 -0.21
N GLU A 137 8.34 -4.87 -0.23
CA GLU A 137 7.10 -4.32 -0.78
C GLU A 137 6.18 -3.92 0.37
N LYS A 138 5.66 -2.68 0.30
CA LYS A 138 4.74 -2.15 1.30
C LYS A 138 3.32 -2.16 0.78
N TYR A 139 2.41 -2.61 1.62
CA TYR A 139 0.98 -2.69 1.37
C TYR A 139 0.24 -1.97 2.49
N THR A 140 -0.58 -0.97 2.17
CA THR A 140 -1.41 -0.30 3.17
C THR A 140 -2.76 -0.97 3.21
N VAL A 141 -3.11 -1.57 4.35
CA VAL A 141 -4.46 -2.06 4.58
C VAL A 141 -5.38 -0.85 4.78
N ILE A 142 -6.44 -0.80 3.98
CA ILE A 142 -7.38 0.32 3.92
C ILE A 142 -8.63 0.01 4.73
N ALA A 143 -9.12 -1.22 4.58
CA ALA A 143 -10.27 -1.73 5.30
C ALA A 143 -10.06 -3.19 5.69
N LEU A 144 -10.66 -3.54 6.82
CA LEU A 144 -10.68 -4.88 7.40
C LEU A 144 -12.08 -5.18 7.89
N ASP A 145 -12.82 -5.99 7.13
CA ASP A 145 -14.16 -6.43 7.48
C ASP A 145 -14.11 -7.91 7.90
N MET A 146 -14.47 -8.19 9.15
CA MET A 146 -14.43 -9.54 9.74
C MET A 146 -15.84 -10.11 9.96
N SER A 147 -16.79 -9.72 9.12
CA SER A 147 -18.15 -10.30 9.13
C SER A 147 -18.10 -11.83 8.96
N GLN A 148 -18.99 -12.52 9.70
CA GLN A 148 -19.06 -13.98 9.69
C GLN A 148 -19.27 -14.48 8.26
N ASN A 149 -18.36 -15.35 7.79
CA ASN A 149 -18.35 -16.00 6.47
C ASN A 149 -18.02 -15.12 5.25
N THR A 150 -17.67 -13.84 5.44
CA THR A 150 -17.42 -12.89 4.32
C THR A 150 -16.20 -12.00 4.55
N GLY A 151 -15.25 -12.46 5.37
CA GLY A 151 -14.05 -11.69 5.72
C GLY A 151 -13.38 -11.06 4.49
N ARG A 152 -13.12 -9.75 4.55
CA ARG A 152 -12.57 -8.98 3.43
C ARG A 152 -11.50 -8.01 3.91
N ILE A 153 -10.36 -8.04 3.22
CA ILE A 153 -9.30 -7.04 3.35
C ILE A 153 -9.24 -6.25 2.05
N VAL A 154 -9.12 -4.92 2.14
CA VAL A 154 -8.78 -4.07 1.00
C VAL A 154 -7.39 -3.50 1.25
N MET A 155 -6.47 -3.69 0.30
CA MET A 155 -5.09 -3.22 0.41
C MET A 155 -4.69 -2.40 -0.80
N ASP A 156 -3.91 -1.35 -0.57
CA ASP A 156 -3.29 -0.56 -1.62
C ASP A 156 -1.78 -0.83 -1.68
N ARG A 157 -1.23 -0.82 -2.90
CA ARG A 157 0.22 -0.78 -3.17
C ARG A 157 0.51 0.33 -4.15
N LYS A 158 1.42 1.24 -3.81
CA LYS A 158 2.00 2.20 -4.76
C LYS A 158 2.82 1.44 -5.79
N LEU A 159 2.58 1.69 -7.07
CA LEU A 159 3.32 1.02 -8.13
C LEU A 159 4.55 1.86 -8.53
N PRO A 160 5.75 1.26 -8.62
CA PRO A 160 6.97 2.00 -8.92
C PRO A 160 7.20 2.19 -10.43
N TYR A 161 6.16 2.03 -11.25
CA TYR A 161 6.27 2.03 -12.71
C TYR A 161 5.07 2.72 -13.37
N GLU A 162 5.25 3.14 -14.61
CA GLU A 162 4.21 3.79 -15.39
C GLU A 162 3.19 2.79 -15.96
N VAL A 163 1.91 3.19 -15.96
CA VAL A 163 0.84 2.47 -16.65
C VAL A 163 0.15 3.45 -17.60
N LYS A 164 0.04 3.08 -18.88
CA LYS A 164 -0.56 3.95 -19.90
C LYS A 164 -1.96 4.40 -19.50
N GLY A 165 -2.19 5.70 -19.51
CA GLY A 165 -3.48 6.31 -19.17
C GLY A 165 -3.67 6.61 -17.68
N TYR A 166 -2.64 6.40 -16.85
CA TYR A 166 -2.64 6.74 -15.44
C TYR A 166 -1.51 7.72 -15.10
N ASP A 167 -1.72 8.51 -14.05
CA ASP A 167 -0.72 9.39 -13.45
C ASP A 167 0.18 8.60 -12.50
N ALA A 168 1.43 8.39 -12.93
CA ALA A 168 2.42 7.63 -12.17
C ALA A 168 2.66 8.17 -10.75
N ALA A 169 2.52 9.48 -10.52
CA ALA A 169 2.75 10.07 -9.20
C ALA A 169 1.70 9.64 -8.16
N SER A 170 0.50 9.27 -8.60
CA SER A 170 -0.61 8.85 -7.75
C SER A 170 -1.12 7.44 -8.04
N LEU A 171 -0.40 6.68 -8.87
CA LEU A 171 -0.79 5.35 -9.32
C LEU A 171 -0.64 4.30 -8.22
N HIS A 172 -1.73 3.58 -7.98
CA HIS A 172 -1.80 2.47 -7.04
C HIS A 172 -2.50 1.26 -7.66
N ALA A 173 -2.17 0.09 -7.15
CA ALA A 173 -3.01 -1.09 -7.25
C ALA A 173 -3.84 -1.23 -5.98
N ARG A 174 -5.16 -1.31 -6.11
CA ARG A 174 -6.07 -1.73 -5.05
C ARG A 174 -6.39 -3.20 -5.20
N MET A 175 -6.13 -3.97 -4.16
CA MET A 175 -6.37 -5.40 -4.09
C MET A 175 -7.49 -5.67 -3.10
N VAL A 176 -8.43 -6.55 -3.49
CA VAL A 176 -9.50 -7.03 -2.63
C VAL A 176 -9.27 -8.49 -2.34
N TRP A 177 -9.28 -8.82 -1.07
CA TRP A 177 -8.94 -10.13 -0.52
C TRP A 177 -10.15 -10.71 0.17
N LYS A 178 -10.32 -12.01 0.03
CA LYS A 178 -11.34 -12.78 0.76
C LYS A 178 -10.67 -13.71 1.75
N ALA A 179 -11.24 -13.80 2.94
CA ALA A 179 -10.86 -14.79 3.93
C ALA A 179 -11.19 -16.19 3.43
N VAL A 180 -10.31 -17.14 3.74
CA VAL A 180 -10.48 -18.57 3.49
C VAL A 180 -10.17 -19.26 4.82
N ILE A 181 -11.08 -20.11 5.27
CA ILE A 181 -10.82 -20.98 6.42
C ILE A 181 -9.79 -22.02 5.95
N PRO A 182 -8.64 -22.15 6.64
CA PRO A 182 -7.59 -23.11 6.27
C PRO A 182 -8.09 -24.55 6.14
#